data_AF-A0A7S1VKK3-F1
#
_entry.id   AF-A0A7S1VKK3-F1
#
_cell.length_a   1.000
_cell.length_b   1.000
_cell.length_c   1.000
_cell.angle_alpha   90.00
_cell.angle_beta   90.00
_cell.angle_gamma   90.00
#
_symmetry.space_group_name_H-M   'P 1'
#
loop_
_entity.id
_entity.type
_entity.pdbx_description
1 polymer ?
#
loop_
_entity_poly.entity_id
_entity_poly.type
_entity_poly.pdbx_seq_one_letter_code
_entity_poly.pdbx_strand_id
1 'polypeptide(L)'
;TTPTTCPPCPLHSYDRVSRIPAMLPLFCLLSTATAFWGQGHMIIARIAEMHLEASEGGPQTNRVVREILDDFRPFYPEISDEVTVADWADVISFSYGNALFGTWHYTTIPFVTSGGVAPPPLVGEPPNSVWATDQAMDILSRYKASSANDEAAAVGSSARASDPWSVAFALRMLLHIVGDMHQPMHSISAYTNETGPTVTYQPSPGVHDGVDYYGDRGGNGCRVTVPPSLAGAQCADTVTNMHKLWDSVGCLYMTDPFFA
;
A
#
# COMPACT_ATOMS: atom_id res chain seq x y z
N THR A 1 41.79 -10.54 -63.64
CA THR A 1 42.84 -11.51 -63.29
C THR A 1 42.55 -12.15 -61.93
N THR A 2 41.77 -13.22 -61.95
CA THR A 2 41.98 -14.40 -61.09
C THR A 2 43.36 -15.05 -61.45
N PRO A 3 43.94 -16.02 -60.70
CA PRO A 3 43.26 -17.02 -59.86
C PRO A 3 43.97 -17.50 -58.55
N THR A 4 43.30 -18.41 -57.79
CA THR A 4 43.76 -19.65 -57.07
C THR A 4 45.14 -19.72 -56.35
N THR A 5 45.38 -20.48 -55.26
CA THR A 5 44.64 -21.59 -54.58
C THR A 5 45.18 -21.85 -53.15
N CYS A 6 44.43 -22.63 -52.34
CA CYS A 6 44.90 -23.29 -51.11
C CYS A 6 45.72 -24.57 -51.44
N PRO A 7 46.61 -25.11 -50.56
CA PRO A 7 46.22 -26.13 -49.55
C PRO A 7 47.17 -26.16 -48.30
N PRO A 8 47.23 -27.22 -47.45
CA PRO A 8 46.24 -28.25 -47.04
C PRO A 8 45.96 -28.25 -45.51
N CYS A 9 44.95 -29.04 -45.08
CA CYS A 9 44.80 -29.47 -43.68
C CYS A 9 45.41 -30.86 -43.44
N PRO A 10 45.91 -31.17 -42.23
CA PRO A 10 45.95 -32.52 -41.67
C PRO A 10 44.64 -32.85 -40.94
N LEU A 11 44.32 -34.15 -40.83
CA LEU A 11 43.15 -34.69 -40.13
C LEU A 11 43.52 -35.30 -38.76
N HIS A 12 42.48 -35.67 -37.99
CA HIS A 12 42.49 -36.41 -36.72
C HIS A 12 42.93 -35.61 -35.47
N SER A 13 42.42 -35.89 -34.27
CA SER A 13 41.46 -36.95 -33.85
C SER A 13 40.44 -36.43 -32.83
N TYR A 14 39.26 -37.06 -32.78
CA TYR A 14 38.40 -37.03 -31.59
C TYR A 14 39.15 -37.72 -30.44
N ASP A 15 39.17 -37.13 -29.24
CA ASP A 15 38.53 -37.81 -28.10
C ASP A 15 38.16 -36.92 -26.89
N ARG A 16 36.94 -37.19 -26.41
CA ARG A 16 36.46 -37.25 -25.01
C ARG A 16 36.40 -36.07 -24.00
N VAL A 17 35.25 -36.11 -23.29
CA VAL A 17 34.89 -35.56 -21.97
C VAL A 17 34.60 -34.05 -21.87
N SER A 18 33.32 -33.75 -22.11
CA SER A 18 32.63 -32.59 -21.52
C SER A 18 32.75 -32.55 -20.00
N ARG A 19 32.98 -31.35 -19.46
CA ARG A 19 32.58 -30.95 -18.10
C ARG A 19 31.96 -29.55 -18.15
N ILE A 20 30.77 -29.46 -18.77
CA ILE A 20 29.90 -28.30 -18.54
C ILE A 20 29.49 -28.32 -17.05
N PRO A 21 29.79 -27.29 -16.24
CA PRO A 21 29.22 -27.18 -14.91
C PRO A 21 27.72 -26.94 -15.06
N ALA A 22 26.91 -27.91 -14.65
CA ALA A 22 25.46 -27.77 -14.65
C ALA A 22 25.06 -26.75 -13.56
N MET A 23 24.97 -25.47 -13.93
CA MET A 23 24.35 -24.45 -13.09
C MET A 23 22.86 -24.79 -12.96
N LEU A 24 22.53 -25.46 -11.86
CA LEU A 24 21.15 -25.73 -11.47
C LEU A 24 20.43 -24.38 -11.27
N PRO A 25 19.33 -24.09 -11.97
CA PRO A 25 18.60 -22.86 -11.73
C PRO A 25 17.91 -22.97 -10.37
N LEU A 26 18.44 -22.28 -9.36
CA LEU A 26 17.82 -22.13 -8.05
C LEU A 26 16.64 -21.15 -8.14
N PHE A 27 15.64 -21.53 -8.92
CA PHE A 27 14.45 -20.71 -9.20
C PHE A 27 13.29 -21.13 -8.30
N CYS A 28 13.39 -20.81 -7.01
CA CYS A 28 12.29 -20.95 -6.06
C CYS A 28 12.46 -20.01 -4.85
N LEU A 29 11.37 -19.33 -4.49
CA LEU A 29 11.07 -18.86 -3.13
C LEU A 29 12.02 -17.79 -2.52
N LEU A 30 12.16 -16.65 -3.21
CA LEU A 30 12.43 -15.35 -2.58
C LEU A 30 11.38 -14.30 -2.98
N SER A 31 10.10 -14.65 -2.83
CA SER A 31 9.01 -13.68 -2.84
C SER A 31 8.97 -12.98 -1.48
N THR A 32 9.78 -11.94 -1.31
CA THR A 32 9.75 -11.06 -0.13
C THR A 32 8.49 -10.19 -0.16
N ALA A 33 7.43 -10.65 0.52
CA ALA A 33 6.27 -9.80 0.82
C ALA A 33 6.68 -8.57 1.65
N THR A 34 5.98 -7.46 1.45
CA THR A 34 6.51 -6.10 1.66
C THR A 34 5.34 -5.13 1.92
N ALA A 35 5.28 -4.48 3.10
CA ALA A 35 4.11 -3.76 3.65
C ALA A 35 4.42 -3.02 5.00
N PHE A 36 4.13 -1.74 5.31
CA PHE A 36 3.51 -0.58 4.62
C PHE A 36 4.03 0.82 5.11
N TRP A 37 5.04 1.40 4.45
CA TRP A 37 4.98 2.84 4.08
C TRP A 37 4.61 2.90 2.59
N GLY A 38 4.84 4.00 1.87
CA GLY A 38 4.55 4.13 0.43
C GLY A 38 4.95 2.91 -0.42
N GLN A 39 6.06 2.25 -0.09
CA GLN A 39 6.46 1.00 -0.76
C GLN A 39 5.44 -0.14 -0.60
N GLY A 40 4.73 -0.26 0.51
CA GLY A 40 3.72 -1.29 0.73
C GLY A 40 2.41 -1.01 0.02
N HIS A 41 1.98 0.24 -0.03
CA HIS A 41 0.85 0.65 -0.86
C HIS A 41 1.17 0.37 -2.34
N MET A 42 2.38 0.75 -2.79
CA MET A 42 2.90 0.39 -4.12
C MET A 42 2.93 -1.13 -4.36
N ILE A 43 3.37 -1.95 -3.40
CA ILE A 43 3.36 -3.42 -3.57
C ILE A 43 1.93 -3.99 -3.63
N ILE A 44 0.98 -3.54 -2.79
CA ILE A 44 -0.42 -3.99 -2.88
C ILE A 44 -1.05 -3.56 -4.21
N ALA A 45 -0.83 -2.32 -4.64
CA ALA A 45 -1.34 -1.82 -5.91
C ALA A 45 -0.75 -2.58 -7.10
N ARG A 46 0.57 -2.86 -7.09
CA ARG A 46 1.21 -3.67 -8.14
C ARG A 46 0.71 -5.12 -8.14
N ILE A 47 0.44 -5.72 -6.98
CA ILE A 47 -0.17 -7.05 -6.88
C ILE A 47 -1.59 -7.03 -7.45
N ALA A 48 -2.40 -6.01 -7.13
CA ALA A 48 -3.73 -5.82 -7.68
C ALA A 48 -3.72 -5.63 -9.20
N GLU A 49 -2.83 -4.77 -9.73
CA GLU A 49 -2.65 -4.55 -11.17
C GLU A 49 -2.27 -5.84 -11.92
N MET A 50 -1.36 -6.65 -11.36
CA MET A 50 -0.96 -7.94 -11.94
C MET A 50 -2.09 -8.98 -11.91
N HIS A 51 -2.86 -9.06 -10.81
CA HIS A 51 -4.04 -9.91 -10.75
C HIS A 51 -5.14 -9.45 -11.71
N LEU A 52 -5.30 -8.14 -11.89
CA LEU A 52 -6.25 -7.56 -12.82
C LEU A 52 -5.82 -7.85 -14.26
N GLU A 53 -4.57 -7.60 -14.66
CA GLU A 53 -4.06 -7.89 -16.02
C GLU A 53 -4.22 -9.37 -16.40
N ALA A 54 -4.06 -10.29 -15.44
CA ALA A 54 -4.21 -11.73 -15.64
C ALA A 54 -5.68 -12.23 -15.70
N SER A 55 -6.66 -11.36 -15.48
CA SER A 55 -8.09 -11.72 -15.42
C SER A 55 -8.85 -11.49 -16.73
N GLU A 56 -9.99 -12.15 -16.90
CA GLU A 56 -10.84 -11.97 -18.10
C GLU A 56 -11.42 -10.54 -18.15
N GLY A 57 -11.17 -9.83 -19.26
CA GLY A 57 -11.48 -8.39 -19.39
C GLY A 57 -10.49 -7.44 -18.67
N GLY A 58 -9.62 -8.00 -17.84
CA GLY A 58 -8.63 -7.31 -17.03
C GLY A 58 -7.76 -6.25 -17.72
N PRO A 59 -7.08 -6.57 -18.84
CA PRO A 59 -6.26 -5.59 -19.58
C PRO A 59 -7.03 -4.36 -20.06
N GLN A 60 -8.34 -4.49 -20.32
CA GLN A 60 -9.20 -3.35 -20.65
C GLN A 60 -9.60 -2.55 -19.40
N THR A 61 -9.76 -3.21 -18.24
CA THR A 61 -9.97 -2.50 -16.97
C THR A 61 -8.71 -1.75 -16.53
N ASN A 62 -7.52 -2.35 -16.65
CA ASN A 62 -6.23 -1.67 -16.40
C ASN A 62 -6.02 -0.46 -17.33
N ARG A 63 -6.48 -0.51 -18.58
CA ARG A 63 -6.51 0.67 -19.46
C ARG A 63 -7.40 1.78 -18.89
N VAL A 64 -8.63 1.46 -18.50
CA VAL A 64 -9.57 2.45 -17.94
C VAL A 64 -9.06 3.01 -16.60
N VAL A 65 -8.39 2.21 -15.78
CA VAL A 65 -7.68 2.66 -14.57
C VAL A 65 -6.62 3.71 -14.91
N ARG A 66 -5.75 3.46 -15.90
CA ARG A 66 -4.75 4.43 -16.39
C ARG A 66 -5.40 5.73 -16.86
N GLU A 67 -6.46 5.62 -17.68
CA GLU A 67 -7.20 6.76 -18.23
C GLU A 67 -7.86 7.62 -17.11
N ILE A 68 -8.37 7.01 -16.04
CA ILE A 68 -8.89 7.73 -14.84
C ILE A 68 -7.75 8.37 -14.03
N LEU A 69 -6.62 7.69 -13.86
CA LEU A 69 -5.51 8.22 -13.06
C LEU A 69 -4.83 9.42 -13.73
N ASP A 70 -4.75 9.42 -15.06
CA ASP A 70 -4.17 10.53 -15.83
C ASP A 70 -4.86 11.89 -15.61
N ASP A 71 -6.13 11.93 -15.20
CA ASP A 71 -6.88 13.18 -14.94
C ASP A 71 -6.21 14.10 -13.90
N PHE A 72 -5.44 13.57 -12.94
CA PHE A 72 -4.66 14.40 -11.99
C PHE A 72 -3.15 14.44 -12.30
N ARG A 73 -2.66 13.80 -13.37
CA ARG A 73 -1.24 13.90 -13.77
C ARG A 73 -0.75 15.36 -13.94
N PRO A 74 -1.59 16.34 -14.37
CA PRO A 74 -1.20 17.76 -14.37
C PRO A 74 -0.94 18.38 -12.99
N PHE A 75 -1.46 17.79 -11.90
CA PHE A 75 -1.29 18.27 -10.52
C PHE A 75 -0.26 17.46 -9.74
N TYR A 76 -0.20 16.14 -9.99
CA TYR A 76 0.63 15.17 -9.28
C TYR A 76 1.43 14.27 -10.26
N PRO A 77 2.33 14.85 -11.09
CA PRO A 77 2.93 14.14 -12.22
C PRO A 77 3.83 12.95 -11.85
N GLU A 78 4.43 13.00 -10.66
CA GLU A 78 5.36 11.99 -10.13
C GLU A 78 4.64 10.82 -9.42
N ILE A 79 3.33 10.94 -9.18
CA ILE A 79 2.54 10.03 -8.35
C ILE A 79 1.13 9.85 -8.93
N SER A 80 1.08 9.35 -10.17
CA SER A 80 -0.15 9.15 -10.97
C SER A 80 -0.09 7.97 -11.95
N ASP A 81 0.78 6.98 -11.72
CA ASP A 81 0.66 5.65 -12.33
C ASP A 81 0.00 4.67 -11.36
N GLU A 82 -0.43 3.51 -11.87
CA GLU A 82 -1.21 2.51 -11.11
C GLU A 82 -0.52 1.99 -9.84
N VAL A 83 0.81 2.13 -9.76
CA VAL A 83 1.61 1.68 -8.62
C VAL A 83 1.88 2.84 -7.68
N THR A 84 2.53 3.91 -8.17
CA THR A 84 2.96 5.05 -7.32
C THR A 84 1.78 5.75 -6.66
N VAL A 85 0.64 5.87 -7.35
CA VAL A 85 -0.52 6.60 -6.84
C VAL A 85 -1.13 6.02 -5.56
N ALA A 86 -0.78 4.79 -5.21
CA ALA A 86 -1.19 4.18 -3.95
C ALA A 86 -0.57 4.87 -2.72
N ASP A 87 0.49 5.66 -2.87
CA ASP A 87 1.10 6.49 -1.80
C ASP A 87 0.48 7.91 -1.73
N TRP A 88 -0.39 8.28 -2.67
CA TRP A 88 -0.84 9.67 -2.87
C TRP A 88 -1.56 10.29 -1.67
N ALA A 89 -2.34 9.51 -0.91
CA ALA A 89 -3.11 10.03 0.23
C ALA A 89 -2.19 10.49 1.37
N ASP A 90 -1.12 9.72 1.65
CA ASP A 90 -0.10 10.11 2.63
C ASP A 90 0.70 11.33 2.15
N VAL A 91 1.08 11.38 0.87
CA VAL A 91 1.76 12.56 0.31
C VAL A 91 0.92 13.84 0.45
N ILE A 92 -0.40 13.82 0.19
CA ILE A 92 -1.24 15.01 0.43
C ILE A 92 -1.41 15.33 1.92
N SER A 93 -1.43 14.32 2.80
CA SER A 93 -1.55 14.50 4.24
C SER A 93 -0.28 15.11 4.85
N PHE A 94 0.87 14.49 4.61
CA PHE A 94 2.16 14.86 5.22
C PHE A 94 2.88 16.00 4.46
N SER A 95 3.05 15.89 3.14
CA SER A 95 3.83 16.85 2.35
C SER A 95 3.08 18.15 2.07
N TYR A 96 1.74 18.10 1.98
CA TYR A 96 0.89 19.28 1.75
C TYR A 96 0.04 19.68 2.97
N GLY A 97 0.15 18.97 4.10
CA GLY A 97 -0.52 19.31 5.36
C GLY A 97 -2.04 19.09 5.39
N ASN A 98 -2.59 18.29 4.47
CA ASN A 98 -4.03 18.12 4.32
C ASN A 98 -4.63 17.09 5.30
N ALA A 99 -4.86 17.51 6.54
CA ALA A 99 -5.48 16.67 7.57
C ALA A 99 -6.96 16.29 7.32
N LEU A 100 -7.63 16.79 6.26
CA LEU A 100 -9.07 16.57 6.02
C LEU A 100 -9.47 15.10 5.86
N PHE A 101 -8.55 14.24 5.45
CA PHE A 101 -8.78 12.81 5.24
C PHE A 101 -8.05 11.93 6.27
N GLY A 102 -7.42 12.52 7.29
CA GLY A 102 -6.54 11.80 8.21
C GLY A 102 -7.18 10.63 8.96
N THR A 103 -8.50 10.67 9.20
CA THR A 103 -9.25 9.55 9.81
C THR A 103 -9.55 8.41 8.84
N TRP A 104 -9.42 8.63 7.52
CA TRP A 104 -9.73 7.63 6.49
C TRP A 104 -8.60 6.59 6.32
N HIS A 105 -7.42 6.85 6.90
CA HIS A 105 -6.28 5.93 6.90
C HIS A 105 -6.40 4.82 7.95
N TYR A 106 -7.41 4.82 8.82
CA TYR A 106 -7.49 3.81 9.90
C TYR A 106 -8.93 3.52 10.33
N THR A 107 -9.08 2.47 11.15
CA THR A 107 -10.29 2.15 11.91
C THR A 107 -9.93 1.62 13.29
N THR A 108 -10.74 1.94 14.30
CA THR A 108 -10.41 1.67 15.71
C THR A 108 -11.17 0.44 16.22
N ILE A 109 -10.62 -0.76 16.02
CA ILE A 109 -11.14 -1.96 16.72
C ILE A 109 -10.50 -2.02 18.12
N PRO A 110 -11.28 -1.96 19.21
CA PRO A 110 -10.72 -1.92 20.56
C PRO A 110 -10.23 -3.30 21.01
N PHE A 111 -8.96 -3.40 21.35
CA PHE A 111 -8.34 -4.59 21.95
C PHE A 111 -8.06 -4.35 23.44
N VAL A 112 -8.85 -4.98 24.32
CA VAL A 112 -8.71 -4.84 25.78
C VAL A 112 -7.85 -5.98 26.34
N THR A 113 -6.76 -5.63 27.03
CA THR A 113 -5.86 -6.62 27.66
C THR A 113 -6.41 -7.15 28.98
N SER A 114 -5.79 -8.19 29.54
CA SER A 114 -6.19 -8.76 30.84
C SER A 114 -5.94 -7.77 31.98
N GLY A 115 -6.98 -7.07 32.43
CA GLY A 115 -6.86 -5.99 33.40
C GLY A 115 -6.59 -4.62 32.76
N GLY A 116 -6.80 -4.49 31.45
CA GLY A 116 -6.83 -3.21 30.73
C GLY A 116 -8.04 -2.35 31.09
N VAL A 117 -8.12 -1.17 30.47
CA VAL A 117 -9.22 -0.22 30.64
C VAL A 117 -10.34 -0.55 29.65
N ALA A 118 -11.60 -0.33 30.03
CA ALA A 118 -12.71 -0.42 29.07
C ALA A 118 -12.59 0.73 28.03
N PRO A 119 -12.83 0.47 26.73
CA PRO A 119 -12.82 1.52 25.72
C PRO A 119 -13.98 2.51 25.95
N PRO A 120 -13.85 3.77 25.49
CA PRO A 120 -14.98 4.69 25.48
C PRO A 120 -16.11 4.15 24.58
N PRO A 121 -17.37 4.53 24.82
CA PRO A 121 -18.47 4.21 23.91
C PRO A 121 -18.21 4.82 22.52
N LEU A 122 -18.27 4.00 21.47
CA LEU A 122 -18.14 4.42 20.07
C LEU A 122 -19.37 5.25 19.66
N VAL A 123 -19.33 6.57 19.90
CA VAL A 123 -20.47 7.47 19.72
C VAL A 123 -20.02 8.68 18.92
N GLY A 124 -20.49 8.79 17.68
CA GLY A 124 -20.12 9.88 16.78
C GLY A 124 -18.73 9.72 16.17
N GLU A 125 -18.24 8.49 16.02
CA GLU A 125 -16.99 8.18 15.31
C GLU A 125 -16.90 8.93 13.97
N PRO A 126 -15.77 9.58 13.65
CA PRO A 126 -15.58 10.25 12.38
C PRO A 126 -15.55 9.23 11.22
N PRO A 127 -15.80 9.67 9.97
CA PRO A 127 -15.63 8.82 8.80
C PRO A 127 -14.24 8.18 8.76
N ASN A 128 -14.19 6.86 8.60
CA ASN A 128 -12.99 6.04 8.77
C ASN A 128 -12.65 5.24 7.50
N SER A 129 -11.60 4.40 7.53
CA SER A 129 -11.15 3.60 6.37
C SER A 129 -12.24 2.73 5.73
N VAL A 130 -13.11 2.14 6.54
CA VAL A 130 -14.25 1.33 6.07
C VAL A 130 -15.26 2.21 5.33
N TRP A 131 -15.68 3.32 5.94
CA TRP A 131 -16.61 4.26 5.31
C TRP A 131 -16.05 4.86 4.01
N ALA A 132 -14.77 5.22 4.00
CA ALA A 132 -14.11 5.81 2.84
C ALA A 132 -13.98 4.81 1.69
N THR A 133 -13.71 3.53 2.01
CA THR A 133 -13.77 2.43 1.04
C THR A 133 -15.18 2.29 0.45
N ASP A 134 -16.23 2.26 1.28
CA ASP A 134 -17.62 2.19 0.80
C ASP A 134 -17.98 3.36 -0.13
N GLN A 135 -17.57 4.59 0.20
CA GLN A 135 -17.81 5.76 -0.67
C GLN A 135 -17.06 5.65 -2.00
N ALA A 136 -15.79 5.23 -1.97
CA ALA A 136 -15.00 5.07 -3.18
C ALA A 136 -15.60 3.98 -4.10
N MET A 137 -16.03 2.86 -3.53
CA MET A 137 -16.69 1.78 -4.26
C MET A 137 -18.03 2.23 -4.87
N ASP A 138 -18.86 3.01 -4.17
CA ASP A 138 -20.08 3.59 -4.75
C ASP A 138 -19.77 4.52 -5.93
N ILE A 139 -18.85 5.48 -5.75
CA ILE A 139 -18.46 6.45 -6.80
C ILE A 139 -17.96 5.74 -8.06
N LEU A 140 -17.13 4.71 -7.91
CA LEU A 140 -16.58 3.91 -9.01
C LEU A 140 -17.65 3.01 -9.66
N SER A 141 -18.60 2.47 -8.88
CA SER A 141 -19.74 1.71 -9.44
C SER A 141 -20.60 2.58 -10.35
N ARG A 142 -20.84 3.84 -9.98
CA ARG A 142 -21.61 4.83 -10.75
C ARG A 142 -20.86 5.37 -11.98
N TYR A 143 -19.53 5.30 -12.01
CA TYR A 143 -18.76 5.56 -13.23
C TYR A 143 -19.00 4.46 -14.28
N LYS A 144 -18.96 3.18 -13.88
CA LYS A 144 -19.20 2.03 -14.77
C LYS A 144 -20.59 2.06 -15.44
N ALA A 145 -21.58 2.69 -14.79
CA ALA A 145 -22.90 2.92 -15.35
C ALA A 145 -22.96 3.98 -16.46
N SER A 146 -21.92 4.82 -16.63
CA SER A 146 -21.86 5.90 -17.63
C SER A 146 -21.01 5.59 -18.87
N SER A 147 -20.16 4.56 -18.81
CA SER A 147 -19.36 4.10 -19.97
C SER A 147 -20.06 3.04 -20.81
N ALA A 148 -21.16 2.47 -20.33
CA ALA A 148 -22.13 1.75 -21.14
C ALA A 148 -23.13 2.75 -21.75
N ASN A 149 -23.40 2.66 -23.05
CA ASN A 149 -24.33 3.54 -23.77
C ASN A 149 -25.82 3.22 -23.50
N ASP A 150 -26.17 2.80 -22.29
CA ASP A 150 -27.54 2.50 -21.87
C ASP A 150 -28.27 3.78 -21.42
N GLU A 151 -28.69 4.62 -22.38
CA GLU A 151 -29.68 5.68 -22.12
C GLU A 151 -30.94 5.12 -21.43
N ALA A 152 -31.26 3.84 -21.69
CA ALA A 152 -32.35 3.12 -21.04
C ALA A 152 -32.22 3.02 -19.50
N ALA A 153 -31.00 2.98 -18.94
CA ALA A 153 -30.79 2.97 -17.51
C ALA A 153 -31.07 4.35 -16.88
N ALA A 154 -30.64 5.43 -17.56
CA ALA A 154 -30.79 6.81 -17.10
C ALA A 154 -32.25 7.29 -17.01
N VAL A 155 -33.18 6.65 -17.73
CA VAL A 155 -34.62 6.99 -17.71
C VAL A 155 -35.31 6.52 -16.41
N GLY A 156 -34.69 5.64 -15.62
CA GLY A 156 -35.23 5.13 -14.35
C GLY A 156 -34.41 5.48 -13.09
N SER A 157 -33.10 5.70 -13.22
CA SER A 157 -32.22 5.98 -12.07
C SER A 157 -32.00 7.47 -11.83
N SER A 158 -32.30 7.96 -10.62
CA SER A 158 -31.89 9.30 -10.16
C SER A 158 -30.37 9.42 -9.87
N ALA A 159 -29.62 8.32 -9.98
CA ALA A 159 -28.18 8.29 -9.82
C ALA A 159 -27.48 9.00 -10.99
N ARG A 160 -27.03 10.23 -10.75
CA ARG A 160 -26.15 10.95 -11.68
C ARG A 160 -24.81 10.20 -11.79
N ALA A 161 -24.31 10.06 -13.01
CA ALA A 161 -22.95 9.62 -13.27
C ALA A 161 -21.94 10.46 -12.44
N SER A 162 -20.97 9.78 -11.83
CA SER A 162 -19.87 10.43 -11.12
C SER A 162 -19.05 11.25 -12.11
N ASP A 163 -18.67 12.48 -11.75
CA ASP A 163 -17.79 13.31 -12.57
C ASP A 163 -16.34 12.76 -12.56
N PRO A 164 -15.52 13.03 -13.59
CA PRO A 164 -14.18 12.45 -13.70
C PRO A 164 -13.27 12.79 -12.51
N TRP A 165 -13.38 13.99 -11.94
CA TRP A 165 -12.57 14.36 -10.78
C TRP A 165 -12.93 13.52 -9.55
N SER A 166 -14.21 13.34 -9.25
CA SER A 166 -14.67 12.47 -8.16
C SER A 166 -14.26 11.02 -8.36
N VAL A 167 -14.26 10.53 -9.60
CA VAL A 167 -13.85 9.15 -9.97
C VAL A 167 -12.36 8.96 -9.80
N ALA A 168 -11.55 9.91 -10.29
CA ALA A 168 -10.10 9.91 -10.12
C ALA A 168 -9.69 10.04 -8.64
N PHE A 169 -10.38 10.88 -7.87
CA PHE A 169 -10.20 10.98 -6.41
C PHE A 169 -10.53 9.64 -5.70
N ALA A 170 -11.70 9.08 -5.99
CA ALA A 170 -12.14 7.81 -5.40
C ALA A 170 -11.19 6.65 -5.72
N LEU A 171 -10.67 6.57 -6.95
CA LEU A 171 -9.73 5.52 -7.33
C LEU A 171 -8.41 5.63 -6.56
N ARG A 172 -7.88 6.84 -6.36
CA ARG A 172 -6.67 7.07 -5.56
C ARG A 172 -6.87 6.66 -4.09
N MET A 173 -7.96 7.14 -3.48
CA MET A 173 -8.26 6.80 -2.08
C MET A 173 -8.50 5.29 -1.91
N LEU A 174 -9.15 4.61 -2.85
CA LEU A 174 -9.34 3.15 -2.78
C LEU A 174 -8.00 2.39 -2.85
N LEU A 175 -7.09 2.78 -3.75
CA LEU A 175 -5.77 2.14 -3.89
C LEU A 175 -4.91 2.31 -2.64
N HIS A 176 -4.97 3.47 -1.97
CA HIS A 176 -4.26 3.70 -0.71
C HIS A 176 -4.90 2.96 0.48
N ILE A 177 -6.21 3.16 0.70
CA ILE A 177 -6.93 2.70 1.91
C ILE A 177 -7.10 1.18 1.94
N VAL A 178 -7.14 0.51 0.78
CA VAL A 178 -7.04 -0.96 0.74
C VAL A 178 -5.66 -1.44 1.22
N GLY A 179 -4.61 -0.63 1.10
CA GLY A 179 -3.32 -0.84 1.78
C GLY A 179 -3.46 -0.69 3.31
N ASP A 180 -3.96 0.45 3.79
CA ASP A 180 -4.17 0.73 5.22
C ASP A 180 -4.95 -0.39 5.94
N MET A 181 -6.06 -0.84 5.37
CA MET A 181 -6.89 -1.90 5.97
C MET A 181 -6.18 -3.25 6.09
N HIS A 182 -5.07 -3.47 5.38
CA HIS A 182 -4.21 -4.65 5.52
C HIS A 182 -3.00 -4.41 6.44
N GLN A 183 -2.72 -3.16 6.85
CA GLN A 183 -1.79 -2.80 7.91
C GLN A 183 -2.48 -3.13 9.26
N PRO A 184 -2.05 -4.15 10.04
CA PRO A 184 -2.78 -4.60 11.22
C PRO A 184 -2.93 -3.52 12.31
N MET A 185 -1.96 -2.61 12.39
CA MET A 185 -1.92 -1.51 13.34
C MET A 185 -2.80 -0.32 12.93
N HIS A 186 -3.23 -0.23 11.67
CA HIS A 186 -4.23 0.75 11.22
C HIS A 186 -5.67 0.30 11.50
N SER A 187 -5.86 -0.93 11.98
CA SER A 187 -7.19 -1.50 12.25
C SER A 187 -7.47 -1.78 13.74
N ILE A 188 -6.60 -1.34 14.66
CA ILE A 188 -6.64 -1.72 16.08
C ILE A 188 -6.27 -0.57 17.01
N SER A 189 -6.71 -0.62 18.27
CA SER A 189 -6.17 0.21 19.35
C SER A 189 -6.17 -0.58 20.66
N ALA A 190 -5.01 -0.71 21.30
CA ALA A 190 -4.87 -1.47 22.53
C ALA A 190 -5.21 -0.61 23.76
N TYR A 191 -6.10 -1.12 24.62
CA TYR A 191 -6.50 -0.52 25.89
C TYR A 191 -5.92 -1.36 27.02
N THR A 192 -4.84 -0.86 27.64
CA THR A 192 -4.04 -1.62 28.60
C THR A 192 -3.59 -0.78 29.80
N ASN A 193 -3.35 -1.44 30.93
CA ASN A 193 -2.67 -0.87 32.10
C ASN A 193 -1.23 -1.40 32.24
N GLU A 194 -0.78 -2.25 31.32
CA GLU A 194 0.54 -2.89 31.37
C GLU A 194 1.66 -1.92 30.96
N THR A 195 2.77 -1.96 31.69
CA THR A 195 4.01 -1.23 31.37
C THR A 195 5.17 -2.22 31.33
N GLY A 196 5.61 -2.59 30.14
CA GLY A 196 6.59 -3.65 29.92
C GLY A 196 8.02 -3.11 29.83
N PRO A 197 9.05 -3.93 30.14
CA PRO A 197 10.46 -3.51 30.09
C PRO A 197 10.99 -3.23 28.67
N THR A 198 10.25 -3.64 27.64
CA THR A 198 10.57 -3.40 26.21
C THR A 198 9.47 -2.59 25.50
N VAL A 199 8.34 -2.37 26.17
CA VAL A 199 7.18 -1.63 25.67
C VAL A 199 6.70 -0.66 26.75
N THR A 200 7.19 0.58 26.66
CA THR A 200 6.69 1.67 27.49
C THR A 200 5.39 2.17 26.88
N TYR A 201 4.26 1.62 27.33
CA TYR A 201 2.95 2.17 26.99
C TYR A 201 2.83 3.60 27.55
N GLN A 202 2.48 4.54 26.69
CA GLN A 202 2.06 5.87 27.11
C GLN A 202 0.64 6.12 26.59
N PRO A 203 -0.41 6.05 27.45
CA PRO A 203 -1.70 6.61 27.09
C PRO A 203 -1.49 8.11 26.88
N SER A 204 -1.82 8.62 25.70
CA SER A 204 -1.67 10.03 25.36
C SER A 204 -2.96 10.77 25.73
N PRO A 205 -3.03 11.50 26.87
CA PRO A 205 -4.21 12.28 27.22
C PRO A 205 -4.34 13.40 26.20
N GLY A 206 -5.29 13.25 25.29
CA GLY A 206 -5.32 14.02 24.06
C GLY A 206 -6.65 13.84 23.36
N VAL A 207 -7.48 14.86 23.50
CA VAL A 207 -8.75 15.01 22.81
C VAL A 207 -8.49 15.17 21.32
N HIS A 208 -8.60 14.07 20.58
CA HIS A 208 -8.85 14.11 19.15
C HIS A 208 -10.36 14.12 18.95
N ASP A 209 -10.86 15.07 18.16
CA ASP A 209 -12.26 15.23 17.74
C ASP A 209 -13.33 15.21 18.86
N GLY A 210 -12.93 15.55 20.09
CA GLY A 210 -13.81 15.65 21.26
C GLY A 210 -13.83 14.42 22.18
N VAL A 211 -13.14 13.33 21.82
CA VAL A 211 -13.16 12.05 22.55
C VAL A 211 -11.85 11.81 23.32
N ASP A 212 -11.96 11.36 24.56
CA ASP A 212 -10.80 11.10 25.45
C ASP A 212 -10.32 9.64 25.29
N TYR A 213 -9.26 9.47 24.48
CA TYR A 213 -8.83 8.16 23.99
C TYR A 213 -7.79 7.48 24.88
N TYR A 214 -8.25 6.56 25.74
CA TYR A 214 -7.44 5.65 26.57
C TYR A 214 -6.78 4.48 25.80
N GLY A 215 -6.62 4.60 24.48
CA GLY A 215 -6.06 3.56 23.61
C GLY A 215 -4.67 3.90 23.08
N ASP A 216 -3.93 2.90 22.61
CA ASP A 216 -2.56 3.07 22.08
C ASP A 216 -2.47 3.67 20.66
N ARG A 217 -3.61 3.92 20.02
CA ARG A 217 -3.73 4.57 18.70
C ARG A 217 -2.98 3.78 17.62
N GLY A 218 -3.33 2.50 17.46
CA GLY A 218 -2.67 1.64 16.49
C GLY A 218 -1.20 1.39 16.84
N GLY A 219 -0.88 1.22 18.12
CA GLY A 219 0.51 1.05 18.56
C GLY A 219 1.38 2.30 18.46
N ASN A 220 0.82 3.49 18.22
CA ASN A 220 1.62 4.73 18.25
C ASN A 220 2.11 5.09 19.66
N GLY A 221 1.29 4.79 20.69
CA GLY A 221 1.65 4.88 22.11
C GLY A 221 2.39 3.65 22.65
N CYS A 222 2.60 2.62 21.82
CA CYS A 222 3.34 1.41 22.12
C CYS A 222 4.81 1.59 21.66
N ARG A 223 5.66 2.17 22.53
CA ARG A 223 7.08 2.38 22.19
C ARG A 223 7.81 1.05 22.00
N VAL A 224 8.73 1.00 21.03
CA VAL A 224 9.59 -0.16 20.79
C VAL A 224 11.06 0.26 20.73
N THR A 225 11.97 -0.71 20.85
CA THR A 225 13.40 -0.52 20.54
C THR A 225 13.78 -1.50 19.45
N VAL A 226 14.24 -0.97 18.31
CA VAL A 226 14.75 -1.79 17.19
C VAL A 226 15.97 -2.59 17.69
N PRO A 227 16.02 -3.92 17.51
CA PRO A 227 17.15 -4.72 17.96
C PRO A 227 18.48 -4.27 17.34
N PRO A 228 19.62 -4.31 18.08
CA PRO A 228 20.93 -3.93 17.53
C PRO A 228 21.39 -4.72 16.29
N SER A 229 20.78 -5.89 16.01
CA SER A 229 20.99 -6.64 14.77
C SER A 229 20.38 -5.99 13.52
N LEU A 230 19.54 -4.97 13.68
CA LEU A 230 18.98 -4.13 12.62
C LEU A 230 19.54 -2.69 12.64
N ALA A 231 20.43 -2.37 13.59
CA ALA A 231 21.08 -1.06 13.64
C ALA A 231 22.00 -0.89 12.42
N GLY A 232 21.64 0.04 11.53
CA GLY A 232 22.25 0.19 10.20
C GLY A 232 21.28 -0.03 9.04
N ALA A 233 20.09 -0.58 9.28
CA ALA A 233 18.95 -0.36 8.38
C ALA A 233 18.52 1.11 8.48
N GLN A 234 18.22 1.78 7.35
CA GLN A 234 17.96 3.23 7.32
C GLN A 234 16.75 3.68 8.15
N CYS A 235 15.82 2.76 8.43
CA CYS A 235 14.65 2.93 9.27
C CYS A 235 14.94 2.82 10.80
N ALA A 236 16.13 2.35 11.21
CA ALA A 236 16.39 2.00 12.61
C ALA A 236 16.31 3.21 13.57
N ASP A 237 16.62 4.42 13.08
CA ASP A 237 16.55 5.66 13.85
C ASP A 237 15.15 6.33 13.79
N THR A 238 14.29 5.94 12.86
CA THR A 238 12.93 6.51 12.66
C THR A 238 11.82 5.67 13.29
N VAL A 239 12.01 4.34 13.36
CA VAL A 239 11.09 3.37 13.95
C VAL A 239 11.19 3.39 15.48
N THR A 240 10.24 4.09 16.10
CA THR A 240 10.24 4.42 17.55
C THR A 240 9.01 3.91 18.30
N ASN A 241 8.03 3.35 17.59
CA ASN A 241 6.82 2.75 18.14
C ASN A 241 6.37 1.54 17.28
N MET A 242 5.39 0.79 17.77
CA MET A 242 4.90 -0.42 17.13
C MET A 242 4.26 -0.12 15.77
N HIS A 243 3.53 1.00 15.65
CA HIS A 243 2.94 1.45 14.39
C HIS A 243 3.99 1.50 13.26
N LYS A 244 5.05 2.29 13.47
CA LYS A 244 6.18 2.45 12.54
C LYS A 244 6.98 1.17 12.32
N LEU A 245 6.95 0.24 13.28
CA LEU A 245 7.60 -1.06 13.10
C LEU A 245 6.82 -1.92 12.11
N TRP A 246 5.48 -1.92 12.16
CA TRP A 246 4.64 -2.59 11.16
C TRP A 246 4.67 -1.86 9.82
N ASP A 247 4.65 -0.52 9.81
CA ASP A 247 4.81 0.26 8.60
C ASP A 247 6.11 -0.11 7.84
N SER A 248 7.24 -0.17 8.54
CA SER A 248 8.55 -0.46 7.93
C SER A 248 8.79 -1.95 7.57
N VAL A 249 7.75 -2.80 7.57
CA VAL A 249 7.81 -4.28 7.45
C VAL A 249 8.70 -4.97 8.52
N GLY A 250 8.87 -4.36 9.69
CA GLY A 250 9.89 -4.76 10.65
C GLY A 250 11.29 -4.28 10.24
N CYS A 251 11.37 -3.05 9.72
CA CYS A 251 12.60 -2.41 9.23
C CYS A 251 13.23 -3.05 7.96
N LEU A 252 12.43 -3.70 7.09
CA LEU A 252 12.91 -4.15 5.77
C LEU A 252 12.90 -3.05 4.71
N TYR A 253 12.10 -1.99 4.90
CA TYR A 253 12.13 -0.84 4.03
C TYR A 253 13.25 0.14 4.38
N MET A 254 14.16 0.31 3.42
CA MET A 254 15.01 1.48 3.29
C MET A 254 14.15 2.68 2.87
N THR A 255 14.49 3.87 3.36
CA THR A 255 13.60 5.04 3.42
C THR A 255 13.05 5.47 2.07
N ASP A 256 11.78 5.87 2.05
CA ASP A 256 11.27 6.67 0.94
C ASP A 256 11.91 8.06 0.93
N PRO A 257 12.37 8.60 -0.22
CA PRO A 257 12.87 9.97 -0.30
C PRO A 257 11.84 11.05 0.05
N PHE A 258 10.52 10.76 0.04
CA PHE A 258 9.49 11.71 0.47
C PHE A 258 9.28 11.78 2.00
N PHE A 259 9.85 10.84 2.76
CA PHE A 259 9.65 10.70 4.22
C PHE A 259 10.95 10.73 5.05
N ALA A 260 12.01 11.37 4.52
CA ALA A 260 13.36 11.46 5.13
C ALA A 260 13.72 12.88 5.59
#